data_AF-A0A7C0YQD4-F1
#
_entry.id   AF-A0A7C0YQD4-F1
#
_cell.length_a   1.000
_cell.length_b   1.000
_cell.length_c   1.000
_cell.angle_alpha   90.00
_cell.angle_beta   90.00
_cell.angle_gamma   90.00
#
_symmetry.space_group_name_H-M   'P 1'
#
loop_
_entity.id
_entity.type
_entity.pdbx_description
1 polymer ?
#
loop_
_entity_poly.entity_id
_entity_poly.type
_entity_poly.pdbx_seq_one_letter_code
_entity_poly.pdbx_strand_id
1 'polypeptide(L)'
;MAIKIVEEEIKNPEEREPPGNVIFTYIPEKSSDESLQNFVLQQLQNSGIGRIDGHITSNEEKVDALHDENLNLYIDRHAADEIIEHCAIMAKKGLEALGFLVGDLYIWKGERYSVVHEIVTGELESTAVSVKFRRDEFENLFDKLDEIEYDYVLIGWYHSHPGYTSFMSSIDMDTQSRMFNREFHVALVIDPINLEFKAFRISNGKCIEVPYAVFEE
;
A
#
# COMPACT_ATOMS: atom_id res chain seq x y z
N MET A 1 3.34 -0.33 -27.74
CA MET A 1 2.02 -0.87 -28.09
C MET A 1 0.98 -0.28 -27.13
N ALA A 2 -0.28 -0.16 -27.53
CA ALA A 2 -1.33 0.17 -26.55
C ALA A 2 -1.67 -1.11 -25.80
N ILE A 3 -1.22 -1.24 -24.56
CA ILE A 3 -1.55 -2.36 -23.68
C ILE A 3 -3.04 -2.27 -23.43
N LYS A 4 -3.77 -3.24 -23.98
CA LYS A 4 -5.22 -3.33 -23.83
C LYS A 4 -5.48 -4.46 -22.86
N ILE A 5 -6.02 -4.13 -21.69
CA ILE A 5 -6.75 -5.09 -20.88
C ILE A 5 -7.90 -5.57 -21.77
N VAL A 6 -7.82 -6.81 -22.22
CA VAL A 6 -8.77 -7.41 -23.16
C VAL A 6 -9.96 -8.04 -22.44
N GLU A 7 -9.78 -8.42 -21.17
CA GLU A 7 -10.79 -9.06 -20.34
C GLU A 7 -10.48 -8.77 -18.85
N GLU A 8 -11.51 -8.51 -18.04
CA GLU A 8 -11.43 -8.43 -16.57
C GLU A 8 -12.19 -9.66 -16.05
N GLU A 9 -11.49 -10.60 -15.43
CA GLU A 9 -12.11 -11.76 -14.82
C GLU A 9 -12.49 -11.47 -13.36
N ILE A 10 -13.71 -11.83 -12.97
CA ILE A 10 -14.17 -11.67 -11.60
C ILE A 10 -13.83 -12.95 -10.83
N LYS A 11 -12.80 -12.89 -9.99
CA LYS A 11 -12.46 -13.97 -9.06
C LYS A 11 -13.54 -14.09 -7.98
N ASN A 12 -14.09 -15.29 -7.80
CA ASN A 12 -14.99 -15.57 -6.68
C ASN A 12 -14.15 -15.86 -5.43
N PRO A 13 -14.30 -15.09 -4.34
CA PRO A 13 -13.52 -15.30 -3.13
C PRO A 13 -13.76 -16.68 -2.53
N GLU A 14 -12.69 -17.36 -2.12
CA GLU A 14 -12.76 -18.66 -1.46
C GLU A 14 -13.04 -18.50 0.05
N GLU A 15 -13.71 -19.47 0.67
CA GLU A 15 -13.87 -19.50 2.13
C GLU A 15 -12.56 -19.97 2.77
N ARG A 16 -11.86 -19.08 3.47
CA ARG A 16 -10.56 -19.34 4.09
C ARG A 16 -10.45 -18.60 5.42
N GLU A 17 -9.81 -19.20 6.41
CA GLU A 17 -9.51 -18.51 7.67
C GLU A 17 -8.37 -17.49 7.46
N PRO A 18 -8.44 -16.27 8.06
CA PRO A 18 -7.38 -15.30 7.94
C PRO A 18 -6.03 -15.81 8.47
N PRO A 19 -4.91 -15.26 7.99
CA PRO A 19 -3.58 -15.65 8.46
C PRO A 19 -3.44 -15.56 9.99
N GLY A 20 -2.98 -16.66 10.61
CA GLY A 20 -2.93 -16.79 12.07
C GLY A 20 -1.63 -16.28 12.70
N ASN A 21 -0.50 -16.34 12.00
CA ASN A 21 0.80 -15.90 12.52
C ASN A 21 1.01 -14.40 12.27
N VAL A 22 0.19 -13.58 12.96
CA VAL A 22 0.27 -12.12 12.90
C VAL A 22 1.41 -11.62 13.78
N ILE A 23 2.35 -10.91 13.17
CA ILE A 23 3.54 -10.36 13.83
C ILE A 23 3.40 -8.86 14.14
N PHE A 24 2.46 -8.17 13.48
CA PHE A 24 2.16 -6.77 13.73
C PHE A 24 0.70 -6.46 13.39
N THR A 25 0.08 -5.54 14.13
CA THR A 25 -1.26 -5.04 13.83
C THR A 25 -1.31 -3.54 14.03
N TYR A 26 -1.79 -2.85 12.99
CA TYR A 26 -2.13 -1.45 13.03
C TYR A 26 -3.65 -1.30 13.11
N ILE A 27 -4.13 -0.55 14.10
CA ILE A 27 -5.53 -0.14 14.22
C ILE A 27 -5.53 1.38 14.43
N PRO A 28 -6.20 2.16 13.56
CA PRO A 28 -6.30 3.61 13.72
C PRO A 28 -6.76 4.00 15.14
N GLU A 29 -6.16 5.05 15.70
CA GLU A 29 -6.38 5.56 17.07
C GLU A 29 -6.09 4.60 18.25
N LYS A 30 -5.96 3.28 18.02
CA LYS A 30 -5.69 2.29 19.09
C LYS A 30 -4.22 1.88 19.14
N SER A 31 -3.55 1.79 18.00
CA SER A 31 -2.12 1.51 17.95
C SER A 31 -1.34 2.75 18.37
N SER A 32 -0.33 2.56 19.24
CA SER A 32 0.58 3.66 19.58
C SER A 32 1.52 3.98 18.42
N ASP A 33 1.82 5.27 18.23
CA ASP A 33 2.82 5.71 17.25
C ASP A 33 4.15 4.99 17.48
N GLU A 34 4.56 4.77 18.73
CA GLU A 34 5.79 4.05 19.06
C GLU A 34 5.81 2.61 18.52
N SER A 35 4.70 1.87 18.59
CA SER A 35 4.62 0.51 18.06
C SER A 35 4.80 0.47 16.55
N LEU A 36 4.11 1.38 15.85
CA LEU A 36 4.22 1.52 14.39
C LEU A 36 5.63 1.94 13.97
N GLN A 37 6.19 2.95 14.64
CA GLN A 37 7.53 3.44 14.35
C GLN A 37 8.59 2.37 14.60
N ASN A 38 8.47 1.59 15.68
CA ASN A 38 9.37 0.48 15.97
C ASN A 38 9.28 -0.61 14.91
N PHE A 39 8.07 -0.96 14.46
CA PHE A 39 7.88 -1.94 13.38
C PHE A 39 8.55 -1.48 12.08
N VAL A 40 8.28 -0.26 11.62
CA VAL A 40 8.87 0.28 10.38
C VAL A 40 10.40 0.39 10.51
N LEU A 41 10.90 0.88 11.65
CA LEU A 41 12.34 0.98 11.89
C LEU A 41 13.03 -0.39 11.87
N GLN A 42 12.39 -1.42 12.42
CA GLN A 42 12.91 -2.78 12.38
C GLN A 42 13.03 -3.29 10.93
N GLN A 43 12.06 -2.99 10.06
CA GLN A 43 12.13 -3.40 8.64
C GLN A 43 13.23 -2.70 7.89
N LEU A 44 13.36 -1.39 8.09
CA LEU A 44 14.48 -0.65 7.53
C LEU A 44 15.81 -1.30 7.95
N GLN A 45 15.99 -1.58 9.25
CA GLN A 45 17.22 -2.19 9.76
C GLN A 45 17.50 -3.56 9.15
N ASN A 46 16.47 -4.39 8.97
CA ASN A 46 16.59 -5.70 8.34
C ASN A 46 17.02 -5.61 6.87
N SER A 47 16.54 -4.60 6.13
CA SER A 47 16.99 -4.28 4.77
C SER A 47 18.34 -3.52 4.72
N GLY A 48 19.05 -3.39 5.85
CA GLY A 48 20.31 -2.66 5.93
C GLY A 48 20.16 -1.14 5.78
N ILE A 49 18.93 -0.62 5.87
CA ILE A 49 18.59 0.79 5.83
C ILE A 49 18.46 1.30 7.27
N GLY A 50 19.33 2.23 7.68
CA GLY A 50 19.16 2.93 8.95
C GLY A 50 17.97 3.91 8.91
N ARG A 51 17.77 4.61 10.04
CA ARG A 51 16.86 5.77 10.07
C ARG A 51 17.25 6.77 8.97
N ILE A 52 16.25 7.29 8.27
CA ILE A 52 16.45 8.30 7.23
C ILE A 52 16.26 9.68 7.88
N ASP A 53 17.28 10.52 7.75
CA ASP A 53 17.20 11.92 8.16
C ASP A 53 16.77 12.79 6.98
N GLY A 54 15.87 13.73 7.22
CA GLY A 54 15.39 14.66 6.21
C GLY A 54 14.06 15.26 6.60
N HIS A 55 13.73 16.39 6.00
CA HIS A 55 12.39 16.97 6.09
C HIS A 55 12.04 17.51 4.71
N ILE A 56 11.13 16.84 4.02
CA ILE A 56 10.54 17.35 2.80
C ILE A 56 9.24 18.02 3.20
N THR A 57 9.11 19.29 2.86
CA THR A 57 7.86 20.03 3.04
C THR A 57 6.98 19.82 1.82
N SER A 58 5.79 19.26 2.03
CA SER A 58 4.74 19.22 1.02
C SER A 58 3.75 20.37 1.20
N ASN A 59 3.17 20.84 0.09
CA ASN A 59 2.04 21.78 0.10
C ASN A 59 0.70 21.04 -0.07
N GLU A 60 0.71 19.71 -0.09
CA GLU A 60 -0.52 18.94 -0.20
C GLU A 60 -1.38 19.06 1.05
N GLU A 61 -2.69 19.14 0.82
CA GLU A 61 -3.68 19.22 1.89
C GLU A 61 -4.14 17.82 2.28
N LYS A 62 -4.01 17.51 3.57
CA LYS A 62 -4.56 16.29 4.16
C LYS A 62 -6.09 16.32 4.10
N VAL A 63 -6.66 15.26 3.55
CA VAL A 63 -8.10 15.00 3.63
C VAL A 63 -8.43 14.38 4.98
N ASP A 64 -9.48 14.88 5.64
CA ASP A 64 -9.98 14.29 6.88
C ASP A 64 -10.44 12.85 6.65
N ALA A 65 -9.93 11.92 7.47
CA ALA A 65 -10.27 10.51 7.41
C ALA A 65 -11.20 10.13 8.56
N LEU A 66 -12.19 9.29 8.27
CA LEU A 66 -12.88 8.50 9.29
C LEU A 66 -12.02 7.27 9.62
N HIS A 67 -12.29 6.60 10.72
CA HIS A 67 -11.57 5.39 11.12
C HIS A 67 -12.49 4.18 11.09
N ASP A 68 -11.98 3.07 10.56
CA ASP A 68 -12.56 1.75 10.71
C ASP A 68 -11.79 0.96 11.79
N GLU A 69 -12.47 0.04 12.43
CA GLU A 69 -11.89 -0.89 13.40
C GLU A 69 -11.91 -2.35 12.89
N ASN A 70 -12.56 -2.60 11.75
CA ASN A 70 -12.64 -3.93 11.17
C ASN A 70 -11.34 -4.33 10.48
N LEU A 71 -10.61 -5.27 11.08
CA LEU A 71 -9.39 -5.82 10.50
C LEU A 71 -9.74 -6.80 9.37
N ASN A 72 -9.62 -6.32 8.13
CA ASN A 72 -9.88 -7.11 6.92
C ASN A 72 -8.81 -6.94 5.83
N LEU A 73 -7.62 -6.45 6.22
CA LEU A 73 -6.45 -6.33 5.36
C LEU A 73 -5.27 -7.02 6.05
N TYR A 74 -4.71 -8.00 5.36
CA TYR A 74 -3.54 -8.74 5.78
C TYR A 74 -2.45 -8.53 4.74
N ILE A 75 -1.23 -8.26 5.18
CA ILE A 75 -0.09 -7.98 4.32
C ILE A 75 0.97 -9.01 4.67
N ASP A 76 1.41 -9.78 3.67
CA ASP A 76 2.53 -10.69 3.84
C ASP A 76 3.75 -9.90 4.28
N ARG A 77 4.52 -10.44 5.22
CA ARG A 77 5.70 -9.79 5.74
C ARG A 77 6.70 -9.46 4.64
N HIS A 78 6.85 -10.32 3.64
CA HIS A 78 7.71 -10.06 2.49
C HIS A 78 7.25 -8.80 1.73
N ALA A 79 5.96 -8.70 1.40
CA ALA A 79 5.40 -7.53 0.73
C ALA A 79 5.55 -6.25 1.57
N ALA A 80 5.33 -6.34 2.89
CA ALA A 80 5.53 -5.19 3.79
C ALA A 80 6.99 -4.70 3.79
N ASP A 81 7.95 -5.62 3.82
CA ASP A 81 9.39 -5.28 3.79
C ASP A 81 9.77 -4.63 2.45
N GLU A 82 9.33 -5.18 1.32
CA GLU A 82 9.59 -4.62 0.00
C GLU A 82 9.00 -3.20 -0.18
N ILE A 83 7.77 -2.97 0.31
CA ILE A 83 7.14 -1.64 0.28
C ILE A 83 7.99 -0.64 1.06
N ILE A 84 8.34 -0.98 2.31
CA ILE A 84 9.10 -0.10 3.20
C ILE A 84 10.48 0.19 2.63
N GLU A 85 11.17 -0.84 2.12
CA GLU A 85 12.47 -0.71 1.49
C GLU A 85 12.43 0.18 0.24
N HIS A 86 11.47 -0.05 -0.66
CA HIS A 86 11.33 0.76 -1.87
C HIS A 86 11.06 2.23 -1.53
N CYS A 87 10.11 2.49 -0.61
CA CYS A 87 9.80 3.84 -0.15
C CYS A 87 11.04 4.52 0.46
N ALA A 88 11.82 3.79 1.25
CA ALA A 88 13.04 4.28 1.88
C ALA A 88 14.14 4.61 0.87
N ILE A 89 14.34 3.79 -0.16
CA ILE A 89 15.30 4.04 -1.23
C ILE A 89 14.94 5.31 -2.02
N MET A 90 13.65 5.51 -2.30
CA MET A 90 13.15 6.70 -3.00
C MET A 90 13.24 7.95 -2.13
N ALA A 91 12.90 7.85 -0.84
CA ALA A 91 13.03 8.93 0.12
C ALA A 91 14.47 9.44 0.26
N LYS A 92 15.49 8.56 0.22
CA LYS A 92 16.91 8.95 0.21
C LYS A 92 17.30 9.80 -1.00
N LYS A 93 16.54 9.71 -2.10
CA LYS A 93 16.69 10.55 -3.31
C LYS A 93 15.80 11.80 -3.27
N GLY A 94 15.00 11.97 -2.23
CA GLY A 94 13.99 13.02 -2.13
C GLY A 94 12.80 12.82 -3.07
N LEU A 95 12.47 11.57 -3.38
CA LEU A 95 11.44 11.20 -4.35
C LEU A 95 10.36 10.33 -3.69
N GLU A 96 9.14 10.42 -4.20
CA GLU A 96 8.06 9.50 -3.86
C GLU A 96 8.20 8.14 -4.59
N ALA A 97 7.80 7.07 -3.94
CA ALA A 97 7.64 5.73 -4.50
C ALA A 97 6.16 5.46 -4.87
N LEU A 98 5.94 4.52 -5.78
CA LEU A 98 4.62 4.05 -6.22
C LEU A 98 4.69 2.57 -6.61
N GLY A 99 3.66 1.79 -6.29
CA GLY A 99 3.51 0.42 -6.76
C GLY A 99 2.10 -0.14 -6.59
N PHE A 100 1.85 -1.31 -7.16
CA PHE A 100 0.62 -2.07 -7.00
C PHE A 100 0.75 -3.11 -5.90
N LEU A 101 -0.38 -3.39 -5.25
CA LEU A 101 -0.54 -4.45 -4.27
C LEU A 101 -1.23 -5.62 -4.93
N VAL A 102 -0.61 -6.79 -4.90
CA VAL A 102 -1.09 -7.99 -5.58
C VAL A 102 -1.34 -9.09 -4.57
N GLY A 103 -2.45 -9.80 -4.71
CA GLY A 103 -2.78 -10.89 -3.82
C GLY A 103 -4.19 -11.42 -4.04
N ASP A 104 -4.91 -11.66 -2.95
CA ASP A 104 -6.15 -12.41 -2.98
C ASP A 104 -7.29 -11.81 -2.15
N LEU A 105 -8.50 -12.22 -2.51
CA LEU A 105 -9.72 -11.97 -1.75
C LEU A 105 -10.28 -13.27 -1.23
N TYR A 106 -10.59 -13.29 0.06
CA TYR A 106 -11.16 -14.42 0.75
C TYR A 106 -12.42 -14.01 1.53
N ILE A 107 -13.21 -15.01 1.91
CA ILE A 107 -14.34 -14.87 2.82
C ILE A 107 -14.07 -15.72 4.05
N TRP A 108 -14.36 -15.19 5.24
CA TRP A 108 -14.37 -15.96 6.47
C TRP A 108 -15.60 -15.62 7.29
N LYS A 109 -16.40 -16.63 7.62
CA LYS A 109 -17.61 -16.47 8.45
C LYS A 109 -18.57 -15.40 7.88
N GLY A 110 -18.61 -15.27 6.56
CA GLY A 110 -19.46 -14.32 5.85
C GLY A 110 -18.85 -12.92 5.65
N GLU A 111 -17.65 -12.65 6.16
CA GLU A 111 -16.95 -11.37 6.00
C GLU A 111 -15.81 -11.49 4.98
N ARG A 112 -15.65 -10.49 4.11
CA ARG A 112 -14.55 -10.46 3.13
C ARG A 112 -13.29 -9.88 3.75
N TYR A 113 -12.14 -10.43 3.39
CA TYR A 113 -10.83 -9.85 3.70
C TYR A 113 -9.88 -9.97 2.51
N SER A 114 -8.91 -9.06 2.47
CA SER A 114 -7.87 -8.99 1.45
C SER A 114 -6.54 -9.46 2.03
N VAL A 115 -5.78 -10.18 1.22
CA VAL A 115 -4.40 -10.58 1.52
C VAL A 115 -3.52 -10.00 0.43
N VAL A 116 -2.53 -9.20 0.80
CA VAL A 116 -1.46 -8.75 -0.10
C VAL A 116 -0.33 -9.77 0.03
N HIS A 117 0.00 -10.45 -1.07
CA HIS A 117 1.07 -11.45 -1.11
C HIS A 117 2.37 -10.83 -1.64
N GLU A 118 2.27 -9.98 -2.66
CA GLU A 118 3.41 -9.41 -3.36
C GLU A 118 3.13 -7.96 -3.81
N ILE A 119 4.19 -7.27 -4.22
CA ILE A 119 4.07 -5.95 -4.85
C ILE A 119 4.65 -5.95 -6.26
N VAL A 120 4.10 -5.06 -7.09
CA VAL A 120 4.68 -4.80 -8.41
C VAL A 120 4.92 -3.31 -8.58
N THR A 121 6.14 -2.93 -8.94
CA THR A 121 6.51 -1.56 -9.28
C THR A 121 7.29 -1.51 -10.59
N GLY A 122 7.43 -0.32 -11.15
CA GLY A 122 8.07 -0.07 -12.43
C GLY A 122 8.82 1.26 -12.44
N GLU A 123 9.20 1.71 -13.61
CA GLU A 123 9.88 2.99 -13.78
C GLU A 123 8.93 4.16 -13.47
N LEU A 124 9.39 5.14 -12.69
CA LEU A 124 8.57 6.22 -12.14
C LEU A 124 9.01 7.59 -12.66
N GLU A 125 8.03 8.43 -13.00
CA GLU A 125 8.20 9.88 -13.12
C GLU A 125 7.85 10.45 -11.74
N SER A 126 8.88 10.66 -10.92
CA SER A 126 8.72 11.02 -9.51
C SER A 126 9.37 12.37 -9.17
N THR A 127 8.74 13.07 -8.24
CA THR A 127 9.24 14.27 -7.57
C THR A 127 9.08 14.08 -6.05
N ALA A 128 9.35 15.11 -5.28
CA ALA A 128 9.22 15.06 -3.82
C ALA A 128 7.77 15.03 -3.30
N VAL A 129 6.79 15.33 -4.16
CA VAL A 129 5.35 15.50 -3.81
C VAL A 129 4.41 15.02 -4.93
N SER A 130 4.90 14.20 -5.85
CA SER A 130 4.09 13.65 -6.93
C SER A 130 4.82 12.50 -7.60
N VAL A 131 4.10 11.40 -7.83
CA VAL A 131 4.60 10.21 -8.51
C VAL A 131 3.57 9.66 -9.49
N LYS A 132 4.07 9.08 -10.58
CA LYS A 132 3.29 8.27 -11.53
C LYS A 132 4.20 7.28 -12.25
N PHE A 133 3.63 6.18 -12.74
CA PHE A 133 4.35 5.28 -13.65
C PHE A 133 4.70 5.99 -14.97
N ARG A 134 5.91 5.75 -15.46
CA ARG A 134 6.38 6.20 -16.78
C ARG A 134 5.60 5.47 -17.87
N ARG A 135 4.88 6.24 -18.70
CA ARG A 135 3.98 5.67 -19.72
C ARG A 135 4.70 4.86 -20.80
N ASP A 136 5.93 5.23 -21.10
CA ASP A 136 6.81 4.54 -22.05
C ASP A 136 7.33 3.20 -21.51
N GLU A 137 7.21 2.97 -20.20
CA GLU A 137 7.70 1.78 -19.50
C GLU A 137 6.54 0.90 -18.98
N PHE A 138 5.31 1.15 -19.43
CA PHE A 138 4.17 0.34 -19.03
C PHE A 138 4.33 -1.12 -19.45
N GLU A 139 4.90 -1.40 -20.63
CA GLU A 139 5.11 -2.78 -21.09
C GLU A 139 5.89 -3.59 -20.05
N ASN A 140 6.99 -3.05 -19.52
CA ASN A 140 7.76 -3.68 -18.46
C ASN A 140 6.98 -3.84 -17.14
N LEU A 141 6.07 -2.91 -16.81
CA LEU A 141 5.22 -3.03 -15.62
C LEU A 141 4.20 -4.17 -15.76
N PHE A 142 3.63 -4.34 -16.95
CA PHE A 142 2.70 -5.43 -17.23
C PHE A 142 3.42 -6.77 -17.38
N ASP A 143 4.62 -6.81 -17.97
CA ASP A 143 5.43 -8.02 -18.03
C ASP A 143 5.72 -8.55 -16.60
N LYS A 144 6.02 -7.67 -15.63
CA LYS A 144 6.18 -8.07 -14.22
C LYS A 144 4.89 -8.59 -13.57
N LEU A 145 3.73 -8.09 -13.98
CA LEU A 145 2.45 -8.62 -13.53
C LEU A 145 2.18 -10.01 -14.14
N ASP A 146 2.56 -10.20 -15.40
CA ASP A 146 2.41 -11.46 -16.13
C ASP A 146 3.39 -12.55 -15.64
N GLU A 147 4.50 -12.16 -14.97
CA GLU A 147 5.45 -13.08 -14.32
C GLU A 147 4.89 -13.71 -13.03
N ILE A 148 3.77 -13.22 -12.49
CA ILE A 148 3.14 -13.77 -11.27
C ILE A 148 2.49 -15.12 -11.60
N GLU A 149 3.01 -16.20 -11.01
CA GLU A 149 2.63 -17.58 -11.33
C GLU A 149 1.32 -18.07 -10.68
N TYR A 150 0.51 -17.16 -10.12
CA TYR A 150 -0.79 -17.48 -9.50
C TYR A 150 -1.89 -16.52 -9.94
N ASP A 151 -3.14 -16.98 -9.93
CA ASP A 151 -4.30 -16.13 -10.23
C ASP A 151 -4.47 -15.06 -9.15
N TYR A 152 -4.23 -13.80 -9.48
CA TYR A 152 -4.22 -12.72 -8.50
C TYR A 152 -5.36 -11.71 -8.70
N VAL A 153 -5.55 -10.87 -7.68
CA VAL A 153 -6.37 -9.67 -7.71
C VAL A 153 -5.48 -8.48 -7.37
N LEU A 154 -5.67 -7.36 -8.08
CA LEU A 154 -5.13 -6.08 -7.66
C LEU A 154 -5.86 -5.64 -6.39
N ILE A 155 -5.19 -5.74 -5.24
CA ILE A 155 -5.74 -5.34 -3.94
C ILE A 155 -5.69 -3.82 -3.78
N GLY A 156 -4.83 -3.14 -4.53
CA GLY A 156 -4.71 -1.70 -4.45
C GLY A 156 -3.36 -1.20 -4.91
N TRP A 157 -2.89 -0.16 -4.25
CA TRP A 157 -1.62 0.49 -4.55
C TRP A 157 -0.98 1.03 -3.27
N TYR A 158 0.30 1.32 -3.36
CA TYR A 158 1.02 2.07 -2.34
C TYR A 158 1.75 3.25 -2.95
N HIS A 159 1.91 4.30 -2.18
CA HIS A 159 2.84 5.39 -2.48
C HIS A 159 3.50 5.90 -1.19
N SER A 160 4.59 6.64 -1.34
CA SER A 160 5.29 7.19 -0.18
C SER A 160 5.09 8.69 -0.05
N HIS A 161 5.01 9.19 1.17
CA HIS A 161 5.12 10.61 1.52
C HIS A 161 6.41 10.85 2.32
N PRO A 162 7.56 11.18 1.70
CA PRO A 162 8.81 11.24 2.45
C PRO A 162 8.90 12.48 3.35
N GLY A 163 8.55 12.36 4.64
CA GLY A 163 8.78 13.38 5.66
C GLY A 163 7.63 14.35 5.94
N TYR A 164 6.46 14.17 5.31
CA TYR A 164 5.26 14.99 5.53
C TYR A 164 4.04 14.19 6.02
N THR A 165 4.27 13.02 6.62
CA THR A 165 3.29 12.12 7.24
C THR A 165 2.40 11.36 6.25
N SER A 166 1.86 10.23 6.69
CA SER A 166 1.01 9.37 5.88
C SER A 166 -0.45 9.82 5.97
N PHE A 167 -0.97 10.30 4.84
CA PHE A 167 -2.36 10.74 4.67
C PHE A 167 -2.76 10.66 3.20
N MET A 168 -4.06 10.76 2.89
CA MET A 168 -4.56 10.88 1.52
C MET A 168 -4.71 12.35 1.12
N SER A 169 -4.08 12.77 0.04
CA SER A 169 -4.28 14.08 -0.59
C SER A 169 -5.54 14.10 -1.47
N SER A 170 -5.92 15.27 -1.98
CA SER A 170 -7.01 15.36 -2.98
C SER A 170 -6.70 14.59 -4.27
N ILE A 171 -5.41 14.54 -4.66
CA ILE A 171 -4.94 13.79 -5.83
C ILE A 171 -5.03 12.28 -5.56
N ASP A 172 -4.69 11.84 -4.34
CA ASP A 172 -4.80 10.44 -3.95
C ASP A 172 -6.27 10.00 -3.90
N MET A 173 -7.16 10.86 -3.40
CA MET A 173 -8.60 10.61 -3.38
C MET A 173 -9.17 10.44 -4.78
N ASP A 174 -8.75 11.29 -5.73
CA ASP A 174 -9.14 11.19 -7.14
C ASP A 174 -8.58 9.92 -7.79
N THR A 175 -7.32 9.57 -7.51
CA THR A 175 -6.66 8.36 -8.02
C THR A 175 -7.37 7.11 -7.52
N GLN A 176 -7.58 7.00 -6.21
CA GLN A 176 -8.29 5.90 -5.58
C GLN A 176 -9.72 5.77 -6.15
N SER A 177 -10.48 6.88 -6.23
CA SER A 177 -11.86 6.84 -6.72
C SER A 177 -12.00 6.45 -8.19
N ARG A 178 -11.00 6.74 -9.03
CA ARG A 178 -11.04 6.47 -10.47
C ARG A 178 -10.45 5.12 -10.84
N MET A 179 -9.31 4.78 -10.25
CA MET A 179 -8.51 3.61 -10.63
C MET A 179 -8.75 2.43 -9.69
N PHE A 180 -9.08 2.70 -8.42
CA PHE A 180 -9.19 1.70 -7.36
C PHE A 180 -10.54 1.80 -6.61
N ASN A 181 -11.64 1.61 -7.36
CA ASN A 181 -12.99 1.93 -6.90
C ASN A 181 -13.83 0.76 -6.31
N ARG A 182 -13.22 -0.42 -6.11
CA ARG A 182 -13.88 -1.56 -5.46
C ARG A 182 -13.78 -1.40 -3.95
N GLU A 183 -14.77 -1.92 -3.21
CA GLU A 183 -14.83 -1.77 -1.75
C GLU A 183 -13.62 -2.38 -1.01
N PHE A 184 -12.98 -3.38 -1.59
CA PHE A 184 -11.78 -4.01 -1.02
C PHE A 184 -10.49 -3.27 -1.37
N HIS A 185 -10.49 -2.40 -2.39
CA HIS A 185 -9.28 -1.73 -2.81
C HIS A 185 -8.73 -0.82 -1.73
N VAL A 186 -7.41 -0.82 -1.54
CA VAL A 186 -6.70 -0.03 -0.53
C VAL A 186 -5.61 0.84 -1.14
N ALA A 187 -5.39 2.01 -0.55
CA ALA A 187 -4.21 2.84 -0.74
C ALA A 187 -3.34 2.76 0.52
N LEU A 188 -2.11 2.25 0.38
CA LEU A 188 -1.13 2.30 1.46
C LEU A 188 -0.27 3.57 1.31
N VAL A 189 -0.18 4.36 2.36
CA VAL A 189 0.69 5.56 2.39
C VAL A 189 1.78 5.34 3.42
N ILE A 190 3.03 5.48 2.97
CA ILE A 190 4.22 5.19 3.77
C ILE A 190 5.07 6.44 3.89
N ASP A 191 5.40 6.84 5.11
CA ASP A 191 6.42 7.85 5.37
C ASP A 191 7.63 7.18 6.03
N PRO A 192 8.67 6.82 5.26
CA PRO A 192 9.83 6.13 5.81
C PRO A 192 10.73 7.04 6.68
N ILE A 193 10.53 8.36 6.66
CA ILE A 193 11.26 9.33 7.49
C ILE A 193 10.57 9.46 8.85
N ASN A 194 9.24 9.61 8.86
CA ASN A 194 8.45 9.66 10.08
C ASN A 194 8.10 8.26 10.63
N LEU A 195 8.52 7.20 9.93
CA LEU A 195 8.27 5.79 10.27
C LEU A 195 6.77 5.48 10.39
N GLU A 196 5.99 6.01 9.45
CA GLU A 196 4.55 5.77 9.35
C GLU A 196 4.24 4.80 8.20
N PHE A 197 3.23 3.96 8.41
CA PHE A 197 2.68 3.05 7.42
C PHE A 197 1.19 2.90 7.69
N LYS A 198 0.36 3.59 6.90
CA LYS A 198 -1.09 3.66 7.06
C LYS A 198 -1.83 3.15 5.83
N ALA A 199 -3.06 2.69 6.04
CA ALA A 199 -3.91 2.14 5.00
C ALA A 199 -5.22 2.91 4.90
N PHE A 200 -5.67 3.20 3.68
CA PHE A 200 -6.88 3.98 3.43
C PHE A 200 -7.76 3.32 2.38
N ARG A 201 -9.08 3.51 2.53
CA ARG A 201 -10.09 3.20 1.52
C ARG A 201 -10.99 4.41 1.27
N ILE A 202 -11.74 4.34 0.19
CA ILE A 202 -12.84 5.29 -0.07
C ILE A 202 -14.16 4.55 0.01
N SER A 203 -15.05 5.02 0.87
CA SER A 203 -16.43 4.55 0.93
C SER A 203 -17.38 5.75 0.91
N ASN A 204 -18.35 5.73 -0.01
CA ASN A 204 -19.32 6.81 -0.19
C ASN A 204 -18.66 8.19 -0.34
N GLY A 205 -17.53 8.25 -1.05
CA GLY A 205 -16.77 9.48 -1.30
C GLY A 205 -16.00 10.03 -0.09
N LYS A 206 -15.94 9.28 1.02
CA LYS A 206 -15.18 9.66 2.22
C LYS A 206 -13.91 8.83 2.34
N CYS A 207 -12.84 9.47 2.79
CA CYS A 207 -11.60 8.80 3.17
C CYS A 207 -11.83 8.04 4.48
N ILE A 208 -11.40 6.78 4.52
CA ILE A 208 -11.45 5.92 5.71
C ILE A 208 -10.06 5.34 5.92
N GLU A 209 -9.43 5.64 7.04
CA GLU A 209 -8.23 4.94 7.50
C GLU A 209 -8.65 3.57 8.06
N VAL A 210 -8.01 2.50 7.59
CA VAL A 210 -8.40 1.12 7.90
C VAL A 210 -7.30 0.38 8.64
N PRO A 211 -7.65 -0.60 9.51
CA PRO A 211 -6.67 -1.47 10.14
C PRO A 211 -5.99 -2.40 9.15
N TYR A 212 -4.76 -2.83 9.47
CA TYR A 212 -4.11 -3.93 8.78
C TYR A 212 -3.29 -4.78 9.74
N ALA A 213 -3.01 -6.01 9.33
CA ALA A 213 -2.11 -6.92 10.03
C ALA A 213 -0.99 -7.36 9.09
N VAL A 214 0.23 -7.46 9.62
CA VAL A 214 1.35 -8.09 8.93
C VAL A 214 1.51 -9.50 9.49
N PHE A 215 1.58 -10.49 8.60
CA PHE A 215 1.71 -11.90 8.96
C PHE A 215 2.92 -12.54 8.29
N GLU A 216 3.37 -13.66 8.83
CA GLU A 216 4.49 -14.45 8.31
C GLU A 216 4.03 -15.92 8.18
N GLU A 217 4.19 -16.56 7.03
CA GLU A 217 3.87 -17.99 6.85
C GLU A 217 5.02 -18.93 7.26
#